data_AF-A0A7Y4VBM5-F1
#
_entry.id   AF-A0A7Y4VBM5-F1
#
_cell.length_a   1.000
_cell.length_b   1.000
_cell.length_c   1.000
_cell.angle_alpha   90.00
_cell.angle_beta   90.00
_cell.angle_gamma   90.00
#
_symmetry.space_group_name_H-M   'P 1'
#
loop_
_entity.id
_entity.type
_entity.pdbx_description
1 polymer ?
#
loop_
_entity_poly.entity_id
_entity_poly.type
_entity_poly.pdbx_seq_one_letter_code
_entity_poly.pdbx_strand_id
1 'polypeptide(L)' 'MSATQVIEEIKHLSPAEQAEVIRFAFQLARKRQLTGEELGELANQMVEAKDPVVASQLREEIVRGFYGAARAN' A
#
# COMPACT_ATOMS: atom_id res chain seq x y z
N MET A 1 -11.82 -18.46 -5.99
CA MET A 1 -11.40 -17.83 -4.73
C MET A 1 -11.69 -16.35 -4.82
N SER A 2 -12.52 -15.80 -3.94
CA SER A 2 -12.91 -14.38 -3.94
C SER A 2 -12.02 -13.54 -3.02
N ALA A 3 -12.00 -12.21 -3.18
CA ALA A 3 -11.23 -11.32 -2.30
C ALA A 3 -11.58 -11.50 -0.81
N THR A 4 -12.87 -11.70 -0.51
CA THR A 4 -13.34 -11.99 0.86
C THR A 4 -12.74 -13.30 1.39
N GLN A 5 -12.69 -14.34 0.56
CA GLN A 5 -12.08 -15.62 0.95
C GLN A 5 -10.58 -15.50 1.19
N VAL A 6 -9.86 -14.74 0.34
CA VAL A 6 -8.43 -14.45 0.51
C VAL A 6 -8.17 -13.73 1.84
N ILE A 7 -8.98 -12.71 2.17
CA ILE A 7 -8.84 -11.95 3.42
C ILE A 7 -9.08 -12.83 4.65
N GLU A 8 -10.10 -13.69 4.61
CA GLU A 8 -10.35 -14.63 5.70
C GLU A 8 -9.20 -15.61 5.87
N GLU A 9 -8.60 -16.13 4.80
CA GLU A 9 -7.43 -16.99 4.91
C GLU A 9 -6.22 -16.26 5.52
N ILE A 10 -5.97 -15.00 5.13
CA ILE A 10 -4.87 -14.19 5.70
C ILE A 10 -5.00 -14.01 7.21
N LYS A 11 -6.22 -13.84 7.74
CA LYS A 11 -6.47 -13.69 9.18
C LYS A 11 -6.05 -14.92 9.99
N HIS A 12 -6.09 -16.11 9.38
CA HIS A 12 -5.76 -17.37 10.03
C HIS A 12 -4.27 -17.75 9.91
N LEU A 13 -3.48 -16.98 9.15
CA LEU A 13 -2.04 -17.18 9.02
C LEU A 13 -1.29 -16.87 10.31
N SER A 14 -0.10 -17.46 10.47
CA SER A 14 0.80 -17.08 11.55
C SER A 14 1.26 -15.61 11.42
N PRO A 15 1.68 -14.96 12.51
CA PRO A 15 2.18 -13.58 12.43
C PRO A 15 3.32 -13.37 11.42
N ALA A 16 4.18 -14.39 11.24
CA ALA A 16 5.28 -14.33 10.28
C ALA A 16 4.77 -14.32 8.83
N GLU A 17 3.80 -15.16 8.51
CA GLU A 17 3.17 -15.24 7.19
C GLU A 17 2.29 -14.01 6.90
N GLN A 18 1.58 -13.49 7.90
CA GLN A 18 0.86 -12.22 7.75
C GLN A 18 1.83 -11.07 7.39
N ALA A 19 3.00 -11.02 8.01
CA ALA A 19 4.02 -10.04 7.67
C ALA A 19 4.55 -10.21 6.22
N GLU A 20 4.61 -11.43 5.69
CA GLU A 20 4.93 -11.67 4.27
C GLU A 20 3.85 -11.16 3.33
N VAL A 21 2.59 -11.43 3.64
CA VAL A 21 1.45 -10.93 2.85
C VAL A 21 1.43 -9.41 2.81
N ILE A 22 1.68 -8.76 3.95
CA ILE A 22 1.79 -7.29 4.04
C ILE A 22 2.93 -6.79 3.13
N ARG A 23 4.12 -7.39 3.22
CA ARG A 23 5.26 -7.03 2.35
C ARG A 23 4.92 -7.20 0.87
N PHE A 24 4.25 -8.29 0.51
CA PHE A 24 3.81 -8.55 -0.86
C PHE A 24 2.77 -7.52 -1.34
N ALA A 25 1.78 -7.18 -0.52
CA ALA A 25 0.77 -6.17 -0.85
C ALA A 25 1.41 -4.80 -1.10
N PHE A 26 2.37 -4.39 -0.26
CA PHE A 26 3.15 -3.18 -0.49
C PHE A 26 3.96 -3.25 -1.79
N GLN A 27 4.62 -4.38 -2.08
CA GLN A 27 5.35 -4.55 -3.34
C GLN A 27 4.43 -4.54 -4.57
N LEU A 28 3.23 -5.11 -4.45
CA LEU A 28 2.23 -5.13 -5.51
C LEU A 28 1.68 -3.72 -5.76
N ALA A 29 1.35 -2.99 -4.69
CA ALA A 29 0.96 -1.58 -4.76
C ALA A 29 2.06 -0.72 -5.41
N ARG A 30 3.34 -0.99 -5.11
CA ARG A 30 4.49 -0.31 -5.72
C ARG A 30 4.70 -0.62 -7.21
N LYS A 31 4.15 -1.72 -7.74
CA LYS A 31 4.33 -2.16 -9.14
C LYS A 31 3.24 -1.62 -10.08
N ARG A 32 2.12 -1.12 -9.57
CA ARG A 32 1.04 -0.52 -10.38
C ARG A 32 1.10 1.00 -10.29
N GLN A 33 0.78 1.68 -11.40
CA GLN A 33 0.41 3.09 -11.33
C GLN A 33 -0.92 3.18 -10.58
N LEU A 34 -1.00 4.08 -9.60
CA LEU A 34 -2.24 4.33 -8.87
C LEU A 34 -3.19 5.14 -9.75
N THR A 35 -4.48 4.88 -9.64
CA THR A 35 -5.49 5.72 -10.30
C THR A 35 -5.58 7.09 -9.61
N GLY A 36 -6.17 8.09 -10.29
CA GLY A 36 -6.38 9.41 -9.70
C GLY A 36 -7.24 9.39 -8.42
N GLU A 37 -8.18 8.44 -8.32
CA GLU A 37 -9.02 8.23 -7.15
C GLU A 37 -8.21 7.66 -5.97
N GLU A 38 -7.39 6.63 -6.21
CA GLU A 38 -6.50 6.04 -5.19
C GLU A 38 -5.46 7.06 -4.69
N LEU A 39 -4.95 7.92 -5.57
CA LEU A 39 -4.06 9.02 -5.18
C LEU A 39 -4.76 10.07 -4.30
N GLY A 40 -6.04 10.35 -4.59
CA GLY A 40 -6.87 11.23 -3.78
C GLY A 40 -7.13 10.68 -2.38
N GLU A 41 -7.41 9.38 -2.27
CA GLU A 41 -7.59 8.70 -0.98
C GLU A 41 -6.32 8.73 -0.13
N LEU A 42 -5.16 8.45 -0.72
CA LEU A 42 -3.87 8.54 -0.02
C LEU A 42 -3.57 9.98 0.44
N ALA A 43 -3.91 10.99 -0.37
CA ALA A 43 -3.74 12.39 0.01
C ALA A 43 -4.63 12.77 1.20
N ASN A 44 -5.87 12.28 1.25
CA ASN A 44 -6.77 12.48 2.39
C ASN A 44 -6.20 11.82 3.66
N GLN A 45 -5.75 10.56 3.55
CA GLN A 45 -5.12 9.86 4.68
C GLN A 45 -3.86 10.57 5.19
N MET A 46 -3.08 11.20 4.30
CA MET A 46 -1.89 11.97 4.68
C MET A 46 -2.27 13.22 5.49
N VAL A 47 -3.37 13.90 5.16
CA VAL A 47 -3.87 15.06 5.91
C VAL A 47 -4.41 14.66 7.29
N GLU A 48 -5.02 13.47 7.38
CA GLU A 48 -5.56 12.94 8.63
C GLU A 48 -4.50 12.29 9.54
N ALA A 49 -3.32 11.97 9.00
CA ALA A 49 -2.23 11.34 9.75
C ALA A 49 -1.69 12.27 10.84
N LYS A 50 -1.83 11.84 12.10
CA LYS A 50 -1.28 12.54 13.27
C LYS A 50 0.21 12.24 13.50
N ASP A 51 0.70 11.13 12.96
CA ASP A 51 2.09 10.73 13.04
C ASP A 51 2.85 11.26 11.81
N PRO A 52 3.85 12.13 12.00
CA PRO A 52 4.66 12.65 10.90
C PRO A 52 5.40 11.57 10.10
N VAL A 53 5.71 10.42 10.72
CA VAL A 53 6.33 9.28 10.03
C VAL A 53 5.35 8.64 9.05
N VAL A 54 4.10 8.45 9.46
CA VAL A 54 3.03 7.91 8.61
C VAL A 54 2.72 8.88 7.46
N ALA A 55 2.66 10.18 7.74
CA ALA A 55 2.47 11.20 6.70
C ALA A 55 3.60 11.18 5.66
N SER A 56 4.85 10.97 6.09
CA SER A 56 6.00 10.86 5.18
C SER A 56 5.92 9.62 4.29
N GLN A 57 5.48 8.48 4.84
CA GLN A 57 5.30 7.24 4.07
C GLN A 57 4.21 7.38 3.02
N LEU A 58 3.06 7.96 3.39
CA LEU A 58 1.94 8.21 2.47
C LEU A 58 2.36 9.16 1.33
N ARG A 59 3.15 10.19 1.63
CA ARG A 59 3.73 11.08 0.60
C ARG A 59 4.59 10.30 -0.40
N GLU A 60 5.46 9.40 0.06
CA GLU A 60 6.29 8.60 -0.82
C GLU A 60 5.47 7.66 -1.71
N GLU A 61 4.37 7.12 -1.19
CA GLU A 61 3.45 6.28 -1.97
C GLU A 61 2.69 7.07 -3.03
N ILE A 62 2.24 8.29 -2.73
CA ILE A 62 1.61 9.20 -3.70
C ILE A 62 2.59 9.54 -4.84
N VAL A 63 3.81 9.96 -4.48
CA VAL A 63 4.84 10.31 -5.48
C VAL A 63 5.18 9.10 -6.36
N ARG A 64 5.32 7.92 -5.76
CA ARG A 64 5.62 6.68 -6.48
C ARG A 64 4.45 6.20 -7.34
N GLY A 65 3.21 6.37 -6.88
CA GLY A 65 2.01 6.02 -7.62
C GLY A 65 1.79 6.92 -8.84
N PHE A 66 2.16 8.20 -8.73
CA PHE A 66 2.05 9.20 -9.79
C PHE A 66 3.15 9.05 -10.86
N TYR A 67 4.41 8.89 -10.46
CA TYR A 67 5.54 8.79 -11.39
C TYR A 67 5.88 7.34 -11.81
N GLY A 68 5.27 6.35 -11.17
CA GLY A 68 5.71 4.96 -11.22
C GLY A 68 7.01 4.75 -10.41
N ALA A 69 7.27 3.51 -9.97
CA ALA A 69 8.59 3.19 -9.44
C ALA A 69 9.62 3.45 -10.55
N ALA A 70 10.45 4.49 -10.37
CA ALA A 70 11.61 4.70 -11.23
C ALA A 70 12.33 3.36 -11.35
N ARG A 71 12.39 2.81 -12.57
CA ARG A 71 13.21 1.64 -12.86
C ARG A 71 14.62 1.98 -12.38
N ALA A 72 15.07 1.34 -11.32
CA ALA A 72 16.50 1.23 -11.05
C ALA A 72 17.06 0.38 -12.19
N ASN A 73 17.83 1.02 -13.07
CA ASN A 73 18.72 0.32 -14.00
C ASN A 73 19.83 -0.37 -13.23
#